data_AF-A0A967YYL3-F1
#
_entry.id   AF-A0A967YYL3-F1
#
_cell.length_a   1.000
_cell.length_b   1.000
_cell.length_c   1.000
_cell.angle_alpha   90.00
_cell.angle_beta   90.00
_cell.angle_gamma   90.00
#
_symmetry.space_group_name_H-M   'P 1'
#
loop_
_entity.id
_entity.type
_entity.pdbx_description
1 polymer ?
#
loop_
_entity_poly.entity_id
_entity_poly.type
_entity_poly.pdbx_seq_one_letter_code
_entity_poly.pdbx_strand_id
1 'polypeptide(L)'
;TLLLVVVFVLSGLATGQAAKKVLHIYDAFDTAEAKYYIDAFEKETGIDVEFVRMSSGEVLARVEAEAANPQASVWHAGSNT
;
A
#
# COMPACT_ATOMS: atom_id res chain seq x y z
N THR A 1 -44.21 -2.65 -14.79
CA THR A 1 -43.06 -2.70 -15.72
C THR A 1 -42.08 -1.57 -15.47
N LEU A 2 -42.49 -0.29 -15.49
CA LEU A 2 -41.57 0.84 -15.22
C LEU A 2 -40.89 0.79 -13.83
N LEU A 3 -41.64 0.40 -12.79
CA LEU A 3 -41.11 0.23 -11.42
C LEU A 3 -40.06 -0.89 -11.33
N LEU A 4 -40.20 -1.94 -12.13
CA LEU A 4 -39.31 -3.10 -12.16
C LEU A 4 -37.98 -2.78 -12.86
N VAL A 5 -38.01 -1.91 -13.87
CA VAL A 5 -36.82 -1.41 -14.56
C VAL A 5 -36.00 -0.49 -13.65
N VAL A 6 -36.64 0.38 -12.87
CA VAL A 6 -35.96 1.28 -11.92
C VAL A 6 -35.27 0.48 -10.80
N VAL A 7 -35.91 -0.58 -10.28
CA VAL A 7 -35.30 -1.46 -9.28
C VAL A 7 -34.10 -2.23 -9.84
N PHE A 8 -34.16 -2.68 -11.10
CA PHE A 8 -33.04 -3.37 -11.75
C PHE A 8 -31.84 -2.42 -12.01
N VAL A 9 -32.10 -1.18 -12.40
CA VAL A 9 -31.05 -0.16 -12.60
C VAL A 9 -30.40 0.23 -11.28
N LEU A 10 -31.17 0.41 -10.20
CA LEU A 10 -30.63 0.72 -8.87
C LEU A 10 -29.84 -0.45 -8.26
N SER A 11 -30.20 -1.68 -8.58
CA SER A 11 -29.47 -2.88 -8.12
C SER A 11 -28.14 -3.09 -8.86
N GLY A 12 -28.00 -2.55 -10.08
CA GLY A 12 -26.78 -2.65 -10.89
C GLY A 12 -25.65 -1.68 -10.49
N LEU A 13 -25.95 -0.59 -9.77
CA LEU A 13 -24.94 0.37 -9.30
C LEU A 13 -24.21 -0.06 -8.01
N ALA A 14 -24.62 -1.18 -7.41
CA ALA A 14 -23.97 -1.72 -6.21
C ALA A 14 -22.83 -2.70 -6.53
N THR A 15 -22.22 -2.62 -7.72
CA THR A 15 -20.90 -3.24 -7.94
C THR A 15 -19.92 -2.49 -7.04
N GLY A 16 -19.64 -3.06 -5.87
CA GLY A 16 -18.73 -2.50 -4.89
C GLY A 16 -17.44 -2.07 -5.57
N GLN A 17 -17.17 -0.76 -5.56
CA GLN A 17 -15.88 -0.24 -5.95
C GLN A 17 -14.89 -0.85 -4.96
N ALA A 18 -14.19 -1.91 -5.36
CA ALA A 18 -13.15 -2.51 -4.55
C ALA A 18 -12.15 -1.38 -4.23
N ALA A 19 -12.00 -1.06 -2.94
CA ALA A 19 -11.03 -0.07 -2.51
C ALA A 19 -9.67 -0.47 -3.10
N LYS A 20 -9.01 0.46 -3.78
CA LYS A 20 -7.70 0.23 -4.35
C LYS A 20 -6.78 -0.12 -3.19
N LYS A 21 -6.24 -1.35 -3.19
CA LYS A 21 -5.33 -1.81 -2.14
C LYS A 21 -3.98 -1.13 -2.39
N VAL A 22 -3.50 -0.37 -1.41
CA VAL A 22 -2.20 0.31 -1.42
C VAL A 22 -1.18 -0.59 -0.73
N LEU A 23 0.02 -0.69 -1.29
CA LEU A 23 1.15 -1.37 -0.65
C LEU A 23 1.85 -0.39 0.29
N HIS A 24 1.80 -0.67 1.60
CA HIS A 24 2.49 0.14 2.60
C HIS A 24 3.87 -0.43 2.91
N ILE A 25 4.92 0.38 2.79
CA ILE A 25 6.32 -0.05 2.93
C ILE A 25 7.04 0.75 4.03
N TYR A 26 7.80 0.06 4.87
CA TYR A 26 8.91 0.66 5.61
C TYR A 26 10.20 0.46 4.84
N ASP A 27 10.77 1.56 4.37
CA ASP A 27 11.94 1.53 3.48
C ASP A 27 13.18 2.03 4.21
N ALA A 28 14.27 1.26 4.12
CA ALA A 28 15.54 1.56 4.77
C ALA A 28 16.67 1.96 3.80
N PHE A 29 16.41 2.05 2.49
CA PHE A 29 17.36 2.61 1.54
C PHE A 29 17.56 4.12 1.75
N ASP A 30 18.57 4.67 1.08
CA ASP A 30 18.63 6.11 0.86
C ASP A 30 17.45 6.57 0.01
N THR A 31 16.93 7.76 0.32
CA THR A 31 15.67 8.27 -0.24
C THR A 31 15.63 8.26 -1.78
N ALA A 32 16.76 8.54 -2.43
CA ALA A 32 16.83 8.56 -3.90
C ALA A 32 16.71 7.14 -4.49
N GLU A 33 17.35 6.16 -3.85
CA GLU A 33 17.30 4.76 -4.27
C GLU A 33 15.93 4.13 -3.98
N ALA A 34 15.37 4.39 -2.79
CA ALA A 34 14.00 4.01 -2.44
C ALA A 34 12.99 4.50 -3.50
N LYS A 35 13.05 5.80 -3.84
CA LYS A 35 12.17 6.37 -4.85
C LYS A 35 12.35 5.73 -6.23
N TYR A 36 13.59 5.47 -6.63
CA TYR A 36 13.87 4.82 -7.92
C TYR A 36 13.20 3.45 -8.04
N TYR A 37 13.35 2.59 -7.02
CA TYR A 37 12.74 1.27 -7.04
C TYR A 37 11.21 1.32 -6.92
N ILE A 38 10.69 2.19 -6.07
CA ILE A 38 9.23 2.34 -5.88
C ILE A 38 8.58 2.85 -7.17
N ASP A 39 9.11 3.89 -7.80
CA ASP A 39 8.57 4.41 -9.07
C ASP A 39 8.59 3.33 -10.17
N ALA A 40 9.66 2.53 -10.23
CA ALA A 40 9.76 1.44 -11.19
C ALA A 40 8.71 0.35 -10.91
N PHE A 41 8.52 -0.03 -9.66
CA PHE A 41 7.53 -1.01 -9.23
C PHE A 41 6.09 -0.54 -9.53
N GLU A 42 5.75 0.70 -9.17
CA GLU A 42 4.43 1.28 -9.47
C GLU A 42 4.17 1.32 -10.98
N LYS A 43 5.17 1.72 -11.77
CA LYS A 43 5.07 1.77 -13.24
C LYS A 43 4.85 0.39 -13.86
N GLU A 44 5.52 -0.63 -13.37
CA GLU A 44 5.43 -1.99 -13.92
C GLU A 44 4.13 -2.69 -13.52
N THR A 45 3.69 -2.48 -12.27
CA THR A 45 2.60 -3.27 -11.69
C THR A 45 1.27 -2.54 -11.65
N GLY A 46 1.28 -1.20 -11.68
CA GLY A 46 0.10 -0.36 -11.43
C GLY A 46 -0.41 -0.38 -9.99
N ILE A 47 0.36 -0.96 -9.06
CA ILE A 47 0.06 -0.97 -7.61
C ILE A 47 0.56 0.35 -7.02
N ASP A 48 -0.31 1.05 -6.29
CA ASP A 48 0.10 2.25 -5.56
C ASP A 48 0.90 1.86 -4.32
N VAL A 49 1.96 2.61 -4.04
CA VAL A 49 2.84 2.41 -2.90
C VAL A 49 2.84 3.65 -2.01
N GLU A 50 2.56 3.45 -0.73
CA GLU A 50 2.84 4.43 0.31
C GLU A 50 4.02 3.95 1.14
N PHE A 51 5.02 4.79 1.36
CA PHE A 51 6.21 4.38 2.08
C PHE A 51 6.64 5.40 3.13
N VAL A 52 7.24 4.90 4.20
CA VAL A 52 7.93 5.71 5.21
C VAL A 52 9.39 5.30 5.20
N ARG A 53 10.26 6.26 4.85
CA ARG A 53 11.71 6.04 4.95
C ARG A 53 12.16 6.19 6.38
N MET A 54 12.90 5.21 6.90
CA MET A 54 13.56 5.25 8.22
C MET A 54 14.95 4.60 8.13
N SER A 55 15.78 4.71 9.16
CA SER A 55 16.94 3.83 9.32
C SER A 55 16.50 2.42 9.72
N SER A 56 17.36 1.43 9.50
CA SER A 56 17.02 0.02 9.81
C SER A 56 16.77 -0.23 11.29
N GLY A 57 17.49 0.47 12.18
CA GLY A 57 17.24 0.39 13.62
C GLY A 57 15.88 0.98 14.00
N GLU A 58 15.46 2.07 13.34
CA GLU A 58 14.13 2.64 13.53
C GLU A 58 13.02 1.75 12.96
N VAL A 59 13.24 1.12 11.80
CA VAL A 59 12.28 0.13 11.28
C VAL A 59 12.13 -1.05 12.24
N LEU A 60 13.23 -1.60 12.76
CA LEU A 60 13.18 -2.68 13.74
C LEU A 60 12.36 -2.27 14.98
N ALA A 61 12.73 -1.15 15.60
CA ALA A 61 12.03 -0.65 16.78
C ALA A 61 10.53 -0.41 16.52
N ARG A 62 10.18 0.06 15.32
CA ARG A 62 8.80 0.32 14.93
C ARG A 62 8.02 -0.96 14.67
N VAL A 63 8.60 -1.94 13.96
CA VAL A 63 7.96 -3.24 13.72
C VAL A 63 7.69 -3.97 15.04
N GLU A 64 8.63 -3.90 16.00
CA GLU A 64 8.42 -4.44 17.35
C GLU A 64 7.27 -3.72 18.08
N ALA A 65 7.23 -2.39 18.02
CA ALA A 65 6.19 -1.59 18.66
C ALA A 65 4.79 -1.82 18.04
N GLU A 66 4.73 -2.10 16.74
CA GLU A 66 3.49 -2.31 15.99
C GLU A 66 3.07 -3.78 15.86
N ALA A 67 3.74 -4.72 16.53
CA ALA A 67 3.54 -6.16 16.34
C ALA A 67 2.08 -6.63 16.55
N ALA A 68 1.32 -5.97 17.45
CA ALA A 68 -0.09 -6.28 17.69
C ALA A 68 -1.04 -5.69 16.63
N ASN A 69 -0.59 -4.70 15.86
CA ASN A 69 -1.35 -4.03 14.81
C ASN A 69 -0.42 -3.45 13.72
N PRO A 70 0.11 -4.30 12.81
CA PRO A 70 1.08 -3.87 11.81
C PRO A 70 0.53 -2.77 10.89
N GLN A 71 1.30 -1.69 10.67
CA GLN A 71 0.90 -0.60 9.77
C GLN A 71 1.56 -0.67 8.38
N ALA A 72 2.60 -1.49 8.21
CA ALA A 72 3.25 -1.74 6.93
C ALA A 72 3.12 -3.22 6.52
N SER A 73 3.13 -3.46 5.21
CA SER A 73 3.10 -4.80 4.62
C SER A 73 4.50 -5.40 4.44
N VAL A 74 5.49 -4.55 4.17
CA VAL A 74 6.86 -4.97 3.85
C VAL A 74 7.86 -4.03 4.53
N TRP A 75 8.93 -4.63 5.08
CA TRP A 75 10.18 -3.93 5.35
C TRP A 75 11.12 -4.16 4.17
N HIS A 76 11.46 -3.09 3.45
CA HIS A 76 12.36 -3.08 2.30
C HIS A 76 13.73 -2.52 2.68
N ALA A 77 14.79 -3.24 2.32
CA ALA A 77 16.18 -2.96 2.71
C ALA A 77 16.46 -3.08 4.22
N GLY A 78 17.62 -2.61 4.65
CA GLY A 78 18.15 -2.82 5.99
C GLY A 78 19.58 -2.29 6.03
N SER A 79 20.26 -2.43 7.17
CA SER A 79 21.58 -1.83 7.37
C SER A 79 22.53 -2.16 6.23
N ASN A 80 23.41 -1.21 5.89
CA ASN A 80 24.68 -1.48 5.20
C ASN A 80 25.88 -1.11 6.09
N THR A 81 25.78 -1.27 7.41
CA THR A 81 26.96 -1.43 8.27
C THR A 81 27.78 -2.62 7.81
#